data_AF-A0A5C3QDU1-F1
#
_entry.id   AF-A0A5C3QDU1-F1
#
_cell.length_a   1.000
_cell.length_b   1.000
_cell.length_c   1.000
_cell.angle_alpha   90.00
_cell.angle_beta   90.00
_cell.angle_gamma   90.00
#
_symmetry.space_group_name_H-M   'P 1'
#
loop_
_entity.id
_entity.type
_entity.pdbx_description
1 polymer ?
#
loop_
_entity_poly.entity_id
_entity_poly.type
_entity_poly.pdbx_seq_one_letter_code
_entity_poly.pdbx_strand_id
1 'polypeptide(L)'
;MSKPTSSEDIVGQKYDRCLADFLVKAGVGFGAGVVASVILFKRRTWPIALSTGFGAGAAYADCDRSFNPARIPGTRIISPTEQK
;
A
#
# COMPACT_ATOMS: atom_id res chain seq x y z
N MET A 1 10.62 -22.28 21.30
CA MET A 1 10.16 -21.37 22.37
C MET A 1 9.91 -20.03 21.72
N SER A 2 8.67 -19.74 21.31
CA SER A 2 8.34 -18.45 20.68
C SER A 2 8.45 -17.36 21.73
N LYS A 3 9.40 -16.44 21.55
CA LYS A 3 9.47 -15.21 22.34
C LYS A 3 8.12 -14.49 22.17
N PRO A 4 7.47 -14.01 23.25
CA PRO A 4 6.25 -13.23 23.10
C PRO A 4 6.56 -12.05 22.17
N THR A 5 5.78 -11.90 21.12
CA THR A 5 5.96 -10.84 20.13
C THR A 5 5.93 -9.50 20.85
N SER A 6 7.04 -8.76 20.84
CA SER A 6 7.10 -7.46 21.49
C SER A 6 6.12 -6.53 20.76
N SER A 7 5.57 -5.55 21.48
CA SER A 7 4.75 -4.50 20.88
C SER A 7 5.50 -3.78 19.73
N GLU A 8 6.83 -3.71 19.84
CA GLU A 8 7.73 -3.14 18.83
C GLU A 8 7.77 -4.00 17.56
N ASP A 9 7.81 -5.33 17.71
CA ASP A 9 7.81 -6.27 16.58
C ASP A 9 6.50 -6.19 15.79
N ILE A 10 5.35 -6.01 16.48
CA ILE A 10 4.03 -5.86 15.84
C ILE A 10 3.97 -4.55 15.03
N VAL A 11 4.47 -3.45 15.58
CA VAL A 11 4.50 -2.16 14.88
C VAL A 11 5.46 -2.24 13.68
N GLY A 12 6.64 -2.82 13.87
CA GLY A 12 7.62 -3.05 12.80
C GLY A 12 7.02 -3.82 11.63
N GLN A 13 6.34 -4.94 11.91
CA GLN A 13 5.71 -5.76 10.88
C GLN A 13 4.64 -5.00 10.07
N LYS A 14 3.88 -4.09 10.71
CA LYS A 14 2.89 -3.24 10.01
C LYS A 14 3.57 -2.20 9.13
N TYR A 15 4.67 -1.60 9.59
CA TYR A 15 5.46 -0.67 8.79
C TYR A 15 6.08 -1.35 7.57
N ASP A 16 6.67 -2.54 7.73
CA ASP A 16 7.22 -3.29 6.61
C ASP A 16 6.15 -3.65 5.57
N ARG A 17 4.97 -4.08 6.03
CA ARG A 17 3.82 -4.36 5.15
C ARG A 17 3.37 -3.10 4.40
N CYS A 18 3.29 -1.98 5.10
CA CYS A 18 2.90 -0.69 4.53
C CYS A 18 3.91 -0.21 3.47
N LEU A 19 5.21 -0.28 3.77
CA LEU A 19 6.27 0.08 2.83
C LEU A 19 6.28 -0.82 1.60
N ALA A 20 6.09 -2.12 1.78
CA ALA A 20 5.99 -3.07 0.67
C ALA A 20 4.80 -2.74 -0.24
N ASP A 21 3.60 -2.52 0.32
CA ASP A 21 2.41 -2.17 -0.46
C ASP A 21 2.57 -0.81 -1.16
N PHE A 22 3.19 0.16 -0.50
CA PHE A 22 3.50 1.46 -1.08
C PHE A 22 4.43 1.34 -2.28
N LEU A 23 5.53 0.60 -2.17
CA LEU A 23 6.46 0.39 -3.28
C LEU A 23 5.78 -0.31 -4.46
N VAL A 24 4.94 -1.31 -4.19
CA VAL A 24 4.21 -2.03 -5.25
C VAL A 24 3.18 -1.12 -5.91
N LYS A 25 2.27 -0.48 -5.17
CA LYS A 25 1.22 0.35 -5.77
C LYS A 25 1.77 1.62 -6.42
N ALA A 26 2.74 2.29 -5.80
CA ALA A 26 3.39 3.45 -6.40
C ALA A 26 4.21 3.05 -7.63
N GLY A 27 4.92 1.91 -7.59
CA GLY A 27 5.68 1.40 -8.73
C GLY A 27 4.79 1.01 -9.92
N VAL A 28 3.67 0.34 -9.66
CA VAL A 28 2.66 0.03 -10.68
C VAL A 28 2.04 1.31 -11.24
N GLY A 29 1.68 2.26 -10.38
CA GLY A 29 1.18 3.58 -10.78
C GLY A 29 2.17 4.31 -11.67
N PHE A 30 3.44 4.37 -11.27
CA PHE A 30 4.52 4.98 -12.04
C PHE A 30 4.71 4.31 -13.40
N GLY A 31 4.79 2.98 -13.44
CA GLY A 31 4.94 2.22 -14.68
C GLY A 31 3.78 2.46 -15.65
N ALA A 32 2.53 2.37 -15.16
CA ALA A 32 1.34 2.68 -15.95
C ALA A 32 1.34 4.14 -16.42
N GLY A 33 1.77 5.08 -15.58
CA GLY A 33 1.93 6.49 -15.89
C GLY A 33 2.93 6.75 -17.02
N VAL A 34 4.07 6.06 -17.01
CA VAL A 34 5.09 6.17 -18.06
C VAL A 34 4.55 5.66 -19.39
N VAL A 35 3.91 4.48 -19.39
CA VAL A 35 3.30 3.91 -20.60
C VAL A 35 2.22 4.84 -21.16
N ALA A 36 1.33 5.34 -20.30
CA ALA A 36 0.29 6.29 -20.68
C ALA A 36 0.88 7.63 -21.19
N SER A 37 1.93 8.13 -20.55
CA SER A 37 2.61 9.37 -20.94
C SER A 37 3.18 9.28 -22.36
N VAL A 38 3.82 8.16 -22.69
CA VAL A 38 4.49 7.95 -23.98
C VAL A 38 3.47 7.71 -25.10
N ILE A 39 2.42 6.92 -24.85
CA ILE A 39 1.48 6.50 -25.89
C ILE A 39 0.37 7.54 -26.12
N LEU A 40 -0.24 8.07 -25.05
CA LEU A 40 -1.46 8.88 -25.15
C LEU A 40 -1.22 10.37 -24.97
N PHE A 41 -0.24 10.76 -24.14
CA PHE A 41 -0.06 12.15 -23.72
C PHE A 41 1.19 12.84 -24.27
N LYS A 42 1.79 12.30 -25.34
CA LYS A 42 2.89 12.93 -26.09
C LYS A 42 4.04 13.38 -25.18
N ARG A 43 4.43 12.52 -24.22
CA ARG A 43 5.50 12.73 -23.21
C ARG A 43 5.23 13.80 -22.14
N ARG A 44 3.97 14.18 -21.88
CA ARG A 44 3.65 15.02 -20.71
C ARG A 44 3.91 14.24 -19.41
N THR A 45 4.53 14.89 -18.43
CA THR A 45 4.91 14.28 -17.13
C THR A 45 3.77 14.22 -16.11
N TRP A 46 2.74 15.05 -16.28
CA TRP A 46 1.52 15.05 -15.45
C TRP A 46 0.86 13.67 -15.24
N PRO A 47 0.64 12.80 -16.27
CA PRO A 47 0.07 11.48 -16.07
C PRO A 47 0.92 10.58 -15.18
N ILE A 48 2.25 10.72 -15.19
CA ILE A 48 3.15 9.97 -14.31
C ILE A 48 2.95 10.41 -12.87
N ALA A 49 2.92 11.73 -12.63
CA ALA A 49 2.70 12.28 -11.30
C ALA A 49 1.32 11.89 -10.74
N LEU A 50 0.26 11.97 -11.55
CA LEU A 50 -1.09 11.58 -11.11
C LEU A 50 -1.21 10.09 -10.81
N SER A 51 -0.74 9.23 -11.72
CA SER A 51 -0.85 7.78 -11.54
C SER A 51 -0.01 7.27 -10.36
N THR A 52 1.21 7.78 -10.20
CA THR A 52 2.06 7.48 -9.04
C THR A 52 1.43 8.00 -7.75
N GLY A 53 0.93 9.24 -7.75
CA GLY A 53 0.25 9.85 -6.61
C GLY A 53 -1.01 9.08 -6.19
N PHE A 54 -1.79 8.60 -7.15
CA PHE A 54 -2.95 7.74 -6.88
C PHE A 54 -2.53 6.40 -6.25
N GLY A 55 -1.52 5.73 -6.81
CA GLY A 55 -0.99 4.48 -6.25
C GLY A 55 -0.46 4.65 -4.82
N ALA A 56 0.31 5.72 -4.60
CA ALA A 56 0.83 6.10 -3.28
C ALA A 56 -0.30 6.41 -2.28
N GLY A 57 -1.32 7.16 -2.70
CA GLY A 57 -2.48 7.49 -1.86
C GLY A 57 -3.32 6.27 -1.49
N ALA A 58 -3.52 5.35 -2.44
CA ALA A 58 -4.21 4.09 -2.18
C ALA A 58 -3.45 3.22 -1.16
N ALA A 59 -2.13 3.11 -1.30
CA ALA A 59 -1.30 2.41 -0.32
C ALA A 59 -1.36 3.07 1.07
N TYR A 60 -1.34 4.40 1.14
CA TYR A 60 -1.49 5.11 2.42
C TYR A 60 -2.82 4.79 3.11
N ALA A 61 -3.91 4.72 2.35
CA ALA A 61 -5.21 4.33 2.89
C ALA A 61 -5.22 2.88 3.39
N ASP A 62 -4.53 1.95 2.72
CA ASP A 62 -4.34 0.58 3.20
C ASP A 62 -3.49 0.53 4.48
N CYS A 63 -2.48 1.38 4.58
CA CYS A 63 -1.68 1.52 5.79
C CYS A 63 -2.50 2.06 6.96
N ASP A 64 -3.29 3.13 6.79
CA ASP A 64 -4.15 3.68 7.87
C ASP A 64 -5.13 2.61 8.39
N ARG A 65 -5.70 1.78 7.50
CA ARG A 65 -6.56 0.65 7.89
C ARG A 65 -5.82 -0.43 8.70
N SER A 66 -4.56 -0.66 8.39
CA SER A 66 -3.72 -1.62 9.12
C SER A 66 -3.41 -1.14 10.55
N PHE A 67 -3.31 0.17 10.76
CA PHE A 67 -3.10 0.77 12.08
C PHE A 67 -4.40 1.01 12.85
N ASN A 68 -5.48 1.40 12.16
CA ASN A 68 -6.79 1.65 12.76
C ASN A 68 -7.90 0.79 12.12
N PRO A 69 -7.96 -0.51 12.45
CA PRO A 69 -8.91 -1.44 11.87
C PRO A 69 -10.39 -1.16 12.23
N ALA A 70 -10.67 -0.26 13.17
CA ALA A 70 -12.03 0.17 13.47
C ALA A 70 -12.58 1.24 12.52
N ARG A 71 -11.74 1.80 11.63
CA ARG A 71 -12.14 2.87 10.68
C ARG A 71 -12.86 2.35 9.41
N ILE A 72 -13.08 1.05 9.31
CA ILE A 72 -13.72 0.37 8.16
C ILE A 72 -15.13 -0.09 8.54
N PRO A 73 -16.19 0.52 7.98
CA PRO A 73 -17.55 0.00 8.14
C PRO A 73 -17.69 -1.34 7.40
N GLY A 74 -18.07 -2.41 8.12
CA GLY A 74 -18.61 -3.63 7.53
C GLY A 74 -17.63 -4.73 7.07
N THR A 75 -16.35 -4.71 7.45
CA THR A 75 -15.40 -5.80 7.11
C THR A 75 -14.86 -6.51 8.35
N ARG A 76 -14.83 -7.85 8.32
CA ARG A 76 -14.20 -8.67 9.39
C ARG A 76 -12.75 -8.89 9.02
N ILE A 77 -11.82 -8.54 9.90
CA ILE A 77 -10.39 -8.79 9.71
C ILE A 77 -10.15 -10.28 9.97
N ILE A 78 -10.01 -11.06 8.90
CA ILE A 78 -9.48 -12.42 9.00
C ILE A 78 -7.98 -12.27 9.24
N SER A 79 -7.54 -12.69 10.41
CA SER A 79 -6.12 -12.63 10.79
C SER A 79 -5.35 -13.68 9.97
N PRO A 80 -4.14 -13.38 9.44
CA PRO A 80 -3.38 -14.30 8.59
C PRO A 80 -3.10 -15.67 9.23
N THR A 81 -3.16 -15.76 10.56
CA THR A 81 -3.04 -16.99 11.34
C THR A 81 -4.14 -18.02 11.04
N GLU A 82 -5.29 -17.59 10.51
CA GLU A 82 -6.44 -18.46 10.22
C GLU A 82 -6.47 -18.99 8.77
N GLN A 83 -5.46 -18.66 7.95
CA GLN A 83 -5.37 -19.12 6.56
C GLN A 83 -4.34 -20.25 6.36
N LYS A 84 -3.89 -20.91 7.43
CA LYS A 84 -2.99 -22.07 7.37
C LYS A 84 -3.70 -23.34 7.80
#